data_AF-A0A2N1UMS4-F1
#
_entry.id   AF-A0A2N1UMS4-F1
#
_cell.length_a   1.000
_cell.length_b   1.000
_cell.length_c   1.000
_cell.angle_alpha   90.00
_cell.angle_beta   90.00
_cell.angle_gamma   90.00
#
_symmetry.space_group_name_H-M   'P 1'
#
loop_
_entity.id
_entity.type
_entity.pdbx_description
1 polymer ?
#
loop_
_entity_poly.entity_id
_entity_poly.type
_entity_poly.pdbx_seq_one_letter_code
_entity_poly.pdbx_strand_id
1 'polypeptide(L)'
;ESKTYIEKFRLVANDLTLVEGQGVVTISINVEGIPQLIDEINKFSKEACIFDPNNLISDSDFTNYNSMTVEEIQSFLEQNKSYLANYIIPTEEDVPFCFKGGKDSLKISQKNIGKKVSELIYLEAQEHQINPQVLLVTLQKESSVITLENMPNKWRHTWLLGYGYNESMAACTYSLNKAKSQAELGGVGNQITYAFWQFQQNFIKGIGPQINGITSKVGDKIILSNTNKEPLEVFLSNKATACLYRYTPHVYNGNYNFWKFYQNWFVKNSKIETISVDKIN
;
A
#
# COMPACT_ATOMS: atom_id res chain seq x y z
N GLU A 1 19.38 19.29 7.11
CA GLU A 1 20.76 18.98 6.67
C GLU A 1 20.91 18.77 5.14
N SER A 2 19.92 19.13 4.31
CA SER A 2 19.96 18.91 2.85
C SER A 2 20.51 20.08 2.01
N LYS A 3 20.93 21.20 2.62
CA LYS A 3 21.38 22.41 1.89
C LYS A 3 22.89 22.48 1.63
N THR A 4 23.69 21.58 2.19
CA THR A 4 25.17 21.74 2.21
C THR A 4 25.93 20.98 1.12
N TYR A 5 25.24 20.21 0.26
CA TYR A 5 25.93 19.33 -0.72
C TYR A 5 25.89 19.80 -2.17
N ILE A 6 25.06 20.79 -2.52
CA ILE A 6 24.97 21.28 -3.91
C ILE A 6 26.22 22.10 -4.31
N GLU A 7 26.95 22.68 -3.36
CA GLU A 7 28.14 23.50 -3.66
C GLU A 7 29.42 22.72 -4.01
N LYS A 8 29.42 21.38 -3.89
CA LYS A 8 30.65 20.58 -4.06
C LYS A 8 30.96 20.10 -5.48
N PHE A 9 30.07 20.27 -6.44
CA PHE A 9 30.30 19.80 -7.80
C PHE A 9 30.34 20.98 -8.78
N ARG A 10 31.52 21.57 -8.94
CA ARG A 10 31.80 22.37 -10.13
C ARG A 10 31.90 21.39 -11.30
N LEU A 11 30.92 21.43 -12.20
CA LEU A 11 31.05 20.84 -13.52
C LEU A 11 32.19 21.56 -14.23
N VAL A 12 33.33 20.90 -14.37
CA VAL A 12 34.44 21.42 -15.17
C VAL A 12 34.44 20.65 -16.48
N ALA A 13 34.02 21.31 -17.56
CA ALA A 13 34.22 20.80 -18.91
C ALA A 13 35.70 20.96 -19.23
N ASN A 14 36.49 19.90 -19.06
CA ASN A 14 37.95 20.02 -19.11
C ASN A 14 38.56 19.84 -20.49
N ASP A 15 37.86 19.29 -21.47
CA ASP A 15 38.46 19.11 -22.80
C ASP A 15 37.44 19.30 -23.92
N LEU A 16 37.61 20.39 -24.67
CA LEU A 16 37.02 20.62 -25.99
C LEU A 16 38.03 20.15 -27.02
N THR A 17 37.83 18.96 -27.60
CA THR A 17 38.68 18.50 -28.69
C THR A 17 37.96 18.72 -30.01
N LEU A 18 38.55 19.56 -30.88
CA LEU A 18 38.10 19.72 -32.26
C LEU A 18 38.81 18.68 -33.13
N VAL A 19 38.05 17.80 -33.76
CA VAL A 19 38.58 16.86 -34.76
C VAL A 19 37.94 17.20 -36.10
N GLU A 20 38.72 17.70 -37.04
CA GLU A 20 38.27 17.89 -38.43
C GLU A 20 38.39 16.56 -39.20
N GLY A 21 37.26 16.05 -39.67
CA GLY A 21 37.19 14.93 -40.60
C GLY A 21 35.98 15.10 -41.53
N GLN A 22 36.23 14.99 -42.84
CA GLN A 22 35.25 14.94 -43.94
C GLN A 22 33.87 15.60 -43.66
N GLY A 23 33.86 16.90 -43.40
CA GLY A 23 32.64 17.72 -43.39
C GLY A 23 31.76 17.64 -42.14
N VAL A 24 32.20 17.02 -41.04
CA VAL A 24 31.47 17.02 -39.75
C VAL A 24 32.39 17.49 -38.63
N VAL A 25 31.94 18.51 -37.89
CA VAL A 25 32.58 18.94 -36.65
C VAL A 25 31.90 18.21 -35.49
N THR A 26 32.64 17.34 -34.82
CA THR A 26 32.15 16.64 -33.62
C THR A 26 32.70 17.32 -32.39
N ILE A 27 31.83 17.80 -31.50
CA ILE A 27 32.20 18.32 -30.18
C ILE A 27 31.98 17.19 -29.17
N SER A 28 33.07 16.66 -28.60
CA SER A 28 33.00 15.73 -27.47
C SER A 28 33.26 16.48 -26.18
N ILE A 29 32.27 16.54 -25.29
CA ILE A 29 32.42 17.13 -23.96
C ILE A 29 32.68 15.99 -22.97
N ASN A 30 33.90 15.89 -22.45
CA ASN A 30 34.19 15.04 -21.30
C ASN A 30 33.78 15.80 -20.03
N VAL A 31 32.69 15.36 -19.41
CA VAL A 31 32.27 15.88 -18.09
C VAL A 31 32.78 14.90 -17.03
N GLU A 32 33.92 15.23 -16.41
CA GLU A 32 34.40 14.48 -15.25
C GLU A 32 33.39 14.61 -14.09
N GLY A 33 33.06 13.48 -13.44
CA GLY A 33 32.19 13.44 -12.26
C GLY A 33 30.74 13.01 -12.52
N ILE A 34 30.26 12.94 -13.76
CA ILE A 34 28.91 12.39 -14.04
C ILE A 34 28.78 10.93 -13.61
N PRO A 35 29.73 10.02 -13.93
CA PRO A 35 29.62 8.63 -13.50
C PRO A 35 29.66 8.48 -11.98
N GLN A 36 30.50 9.25 -11.28
CA GLN A 36 30.55 9.25 -9.81
C GLN A 36 29.30 9.84 -9.17
N LEU A 37 28.71 10.89 -9.76
CA LEU A 37 27.45 11.46 -9.31
C LEU A 37 26.29 10.47 -9.55
N ILE A 38 26.30 9.76 -10.67
CA ILE A 38 25.33 8.70 -10.96
C ILE A 38 25.52 7.54 -9.99
N ASP A 39 26.75 7.12 -9.70
CA ASP A 39 27.04 6.07 -8.74
C ASP A 39 26.68 6.48 -7.30
N GLU A 40 26.89 7.74 -6.92
CA GLU A 40 26.45 8.28 -5.63
C GLU A 40 24.93 8.42 -5.57
N ILE A 41 24.25 8.94 -6.59
CA ILE A 41 22.78 8.98 -6.69
C ILE A 41 22.21 7.57 -6.65
N ASN A 42 22.82 6.62 -7.36
CA ASN A 42 22.43 5.21 -7.35
C ASN A 42 22.74 4.55 -6.00
N LYS A 43 23.81 4.95 -5.31
CA LYS A 43 24.14 4.50 -3.96
C LYS A 43 23.18 5.08 -2.92
N PHE A 44 22.82 6.36 -3.01
CA PHE A 44 21.78 7.01 -2.21
C PHE A 44 20.37 6.49 -2.54
N SER A 45 20.12 6.01 -3.77
CA SER A 45 18.87 5.34 -4.13
C SER A 45 18.86 3.86 -3.68
N LYS A 46 20.02 3.21 -3.60
CA LYS A 46 20.24 1.85 -3.05
C LYS A 46 20.30 1.81 -1.53
N GLU A 47 20.71 2.89 -0.87
CA GLU A 47 20.45 3.17 0.55
C GLU A 47 18.94 3.42 0.68
N ALA A 48 18.20 2.32 0.50
CA ALA A 48 16.77 2.23 0.57
C ALA A 48 16.25 3.01 1.78
N CYS A 49 15.13 3.71 1.62
CA CYS A 49 14.29 4.23 2.69
C CYS A 49 14.30 3.24 3.86
N ILE A 50 15.07 3.47 4.93
CA ILE A 50 15.22 2.46 5.98
C ILE A 50 13.85 2.29 6.63
N PHE A 51 13.43 1.05 6.89
CA PHE A 51 12.17 0.80 7.58
C PHE A 51 12.19 1.49 8.95
N ASP A 52 11.36 2.51 9.12
CA ASP A 52 11.10 3.17 10.39
C ASP A 52 9.75 2.69 10.94
N PRO A 53 9.73 1.89 12.02
CA PRO A 53 8.48 1.46 12.63
C PRO A 53 7.70 2.62 13.24
N ASN A 54 8.32 3.78 13.48
CA ASN A 54 7.65 4.95 14.05
C ASN A 54 6.98 5.82 12.98
N ASN A 55 7.30 5.64 11.70
CA ASN A 55 6.76 6.42 10.60
C ASN A 55 6.65 5.57 9.32
N LEU A 56 5.46 5.01 9.11
CA LEU A 56 5.23 4.04 8.04
C LEU A 56 4.95 4.70 6.67
N ILE A 57 4.28 5.85 6.70
CA ILE A 57 3.90 6.67 5.56
C ILE A 57 3.51 8.06 6.08
N SER A 58 3.70 9.10 5.27
CA SER A 58 3.28 10.45 5.63
C SER A 58 1.76 10.59 5.65
N ASP A 59 1.24 11.50 6.47
CA ASP A 59 -0.20 11.81 6.48
C ASP A 59 -0.68 12.27 5.09
N SER A 60 0.12 13.06 4.37
CA SER A 60 -0.21 13.53 3.02
C SER A 60 -0.29 12.40 2.00
N ASP A 61 0.64 11.45 2.04
CA ASP A 61 0.62 10.30 1.12
C ASP A 61 -0.52 9.36 1.48
N PHE A 62 -0.82 9.18 2.77
CA PHE A 62 -1.94 8.35 3.23
C PHE A 62 -3.30 8.89 2.77
N THR A 63 -3.46 10.21 2.72
CA THR A 63 -4.69 10.87 2.27
C THR A 63 -4.66 11.33 0.81
N ASN A 64 -3.64 10.96 0.03
CA ASN A 64 -3.59 11.31 -1.38
C ASN A 64 -4.57 10.44 -2.21
N TYR A 65 -5.86 10.74 -2.10
CA TYR A 65 -6.93 10.00 -2.77
C TYR A 65 -6.91 10.13 -4.31
N ASN A 66 -6.15 11.10 -4.84
CA ASN A 66 -5.94 11.30 -6.29
C ASN A 66 -4.67 10.62 -6.82
N SER A 67 -4.06 9.72 -6.04
CA SER A 67 -2.80 9.07 -6.43
C SER A 67 -2.92 8.05 -7.57
N MET A 68 -4.14 7.62 -7.88
CA MET A 68 -4.42 6.70 -9.00
C MET A 68 -5.80 6.96 -9.62
N THR A 69 -5.91 6.92 -10.94
CA THR A 69 -7.19 6.85 -11.67
C THR A 69 -7.74 5.42 -11.69
N VAL A 70 -8.98 5.26 -12.18
CA VAL A 70 -9.60 3.93 -12.40
C VAL A 70 -8.72 3.07 -13.32
N GLU A 71 -8.21 3.65 -14.41
CA GLU A 71 -7.39 2.98 -15.41
C GLU A 71 -6.04 2.55 -14.82
N GLU A 72 -5.43 3.38 -13.98
CA GLU A 72 -4.16 3.05 -13.29
C GLU A 72 -4.36 1.93 -12.26
N ILE A 73 -5.48 1.95 -11.51
CA ILE A 73 -5.81 0.85 -10.58
C ILE A 73 -6.04 -0.44 -11.36
N GLN A 74 -6.81 -0.39 -12.46
CA GLN A 74 -7.06 -1.56 -13.29
C GLN A 74 -5.75 -2.11 -13.86
N SER A 75 -4.90 -1.24 -14.42
CA SER A 75 -3.60 -1.62 -14.97
C SER A 75 -2.70 -2.24 -13.90
N PHE A 76 -2.69 -1.68 -12.69
CA PHE A 76 -1.93 -2.23 -11.56
C PHE A 76 -2.39 -3.65 -11.20
N LEU A 77 -3.70 -3.90 -11.13
CA LEU A 77 -4.25 -5.23 -10.87
C LEU A 77 -3.87 -6.22 -11.98
N GLU A 78 -3.96 -5.82 -13.25
CA GLU A 78 -3.62 -6.66 -14.40
C GLU A 78 -2.12 -6.98 -14.46
N GLN A 79 -1.25 -5.99 -14.25
CA GLN A 79 0.22 -6.16 -14.25
C GLN A 79 0.70 -7.09 -13.13
N ASN A 80 0.05 -7.04 -11.97
CA ASN A 80 0.34 -7.95 -10.85
C ASN A 80 -0.39 -9.29 -10.97
N LYS A 81 -1.15 -9.51 -12.05
CA LYS A 81 -1.92 -10.73 -12.33
C LYS A 81 -2.89 -11.04 -11.18
N SER A 82 -3.51 -10.00 -10.63
CA SER A 82 -4.45 -10.12 -9.53
C SER A 82 -5.74 -10.79 -9.98
N TYR A 83 -6.27 -11.68 -9.13
CA TYR A 83 -7.61 -12.22 -9.23
C TYR A 83 -8.68 -11.11 -9.35
N LEU A 84 -8.45 -9.97 -8.70
CA LEU A 84 -9.39 -8.84 -8.70
C LEU A 84 -9.45 -8.11 -10.04
N ALA A 85 -8.47 -8.29 -10.94
CA ALA A 85 -8.44 -7.62 -12.24
C ALA A 85 -9.69 -7.94 -13.08
N ASN A 86 -10.21 -9.17 -12.97
CA ASN A 86 -11.38 -9.65 -13.69
C ASN A 86 -12.63 -9.77 -12.82
N TYR A 87 -12.54 -9.40 -11.53
CA TYR A 87 -13.66 -9.54 -10.61
C TYR A 87 -14.67 -8.41 -10.83
N ILE A 88 -15.91 -8.81 -11.08
CA ILE A 88 -17.07 -7.92 -11.19
C ILE A 88 -17.93 -8.14 -9.96
N ILE A 89 -18.28 -7.05 -9.27
CA ILE A 89 -19.13 -7.12 -8.08
C ILE A 89 -20.49 -7.73 -8.46
N PRO A 90 -20.87 -8.90 -7.91
CA PRO A 90 -22.11 -9.57 -8.29
C PRO A 90 -23.32 -8.94 -7.61
N THR A 91 -24.53 -9.37 -8.01
CA THR A 91 -25.79 -8.99 -7.34
C THR A 91 -25.92 -9.65 -5.97
N GLU A 92 -25.48 -10.89 -5.87
CA GLU A 92 -25.45 -11.69 -4.65
C GLU A 92 -24.08 -12.35 -4.55
N GLU A 93 -23.54 -12.43 -3.34
CA GLU A 93 -22.26 -13.07 -3.08
C GLU A 93 -22.40 -14.12 -1.98
N ASP A 94 -21.82 -15.27 -2.24
CA ASP A 94 -21.83 -16.41 -1.35
C ASP A 94 -20.77 -16.26 -0.27
N VAL A 95 -21.17 -15.91 0.96
CA VAL A 95 -20.26 -15.66 2.08
C VAL A 95 -20.21 -16.88 3.01
N PRO A 96 -19.10 -17.65 3.03
CA PRO A 96 -18.94 -18.74 3.97
C PRO A 96 -18.74 -18.23 5.40
N PHE A 97 -19.29 -18.98 6.35
CA PHE A 97 -19.03 -18.80 7.78
C PHE A 97 -18.74 -20.15 8.45
N CYS A 98 -18.25 -20.10 9.67
CA CYS A 98 -17.55 -21.17 10.37
C CYS A 98 -18.46 -22.30 10.92
N PHE A 99 -19.32 -22.87 10.07
CA PHE A 99 -20.17 -24.03 10.35
C PHE A 99 -20.24 -24.93 9.10
N LYS A 100 -20.41 -26.26 9.26
CA LYS A 100 -20.45 -27.19 8.12
C LYS A 100 -21.61 -26.84 7.17
N GLY A 101 -21.29 -26.45 5.94
CA GLY A 101 -22.28 -25.96 4.97
C GLY A 101 -22.82 -24.56 5.30
N GLY A 102 -22.24 -23.87 6.27
CA GLY A 102 -22.58 -22.52 6.68
C GLY A 102 -22.17 -21.52 5.62
N LYS A 103 -23.17 -21.06 4.87
CA LYS A 103 -23.02 -20.08 3.82
C LYS A 103 -24.25 -19.20 3.83
N ASP A 104 -24.03 -17.90 3.76
CA ASP A 104 -25.09 -16.93 3.58
C ASP A 104 -25.04 -16.38 2.15
N SER A 105 -26.19 -16.01 1.60
CA SER A 105 -26.24 -15.24 0.35
C SER A 105 -26.37 -13.77 0.73
N LEU A 106 -25.27 -13.05 0.59
CA LEU A 106 -25.25 -11.63 0.85
C LEU A 106 -25.82 -10.89 -0.35
N LYS A 107 -26.89 -10.11 -0.12
CA LYS A 107 -27.36 -9.14 -1.10
C LYS A 107 -26.45 -7.92 -1.11
N ILE A 108 -25.78 -7.70 -2.24
CA ILE A 108 -24.84 -6.59 -2.37
C ILE A 108 -25.62 -5.28 -2.55
N SER A 109 -25.11 -4.19 -1.96
CA SER A 109 -25.69 -2.87 -2.15
C SER A 109 -25.78 -2.54 -3.65
N GLN A 110 -26.95 -2.08 -4.10
CA GLN A 110 -27.20 -1.73 -5.50
C GLN A 110 -26.17 -0.72 -6.06
N LYS A 111 -25.58 0.12 -5.18
CA LYS A 111 -24.55 1.08 -5.55
C LYS A 111 -23.26 0.40 -6.07
N ASN A 112 -22.97 -0.84 -5.65
CA ASN A 112 -21.72 -1.54 -5.97
C ASN A 112 -21.86 -2.58 -7.10
N ILE A 113 -23.08 -3.06 -7.38
CA ILE A 113 -23.34 -4.11 -8.36
C ILE A 113 -22.82 -3.74 -9.76
N GLY A 114 -22.18 -4.70 -10.43
CA GLY A 114 -21.70 -4.57 -11.81
C GLY A 114 -20.40 -3.78 -11.96
N LYS A 115 -19.88 -3.18 -10.89
CA LYS A 115 -18.60 -2.46 -10.92
C LYS A 115 -17.42 -3.42 -11.03
N LYS A 116 -16.38 -2.98 -11.73
CA LYS A 116 -15.04 -3.57 -11.56
C LYS A 116 -14.49 -3.21 -10.18
N VAL A 117 -13.60 -4.03 -9.65
CA VAL A 117 -12.90 -3.72 -8.38
C VAL A 117 -12.11 -2.42 -8.48
N SER A 118 -11.49 -2.12 -9.63
CA SER A 118 -10.79 -0.87 -9.89
C SER A 118 -11.68 0.36 -9.73
N GLU A 119 -12.87 0.32 -10.31
CA GLU A 119 -13.88 1.38 -10.19
C GLU A 119 -14.32 1.55 -8.73
N LEU A 120 -14.60 0.44 -8.02
CA LEU A 120 -15.00 0.50 -6.61
C LEU A 120 -13.90 1.11 -5.74
N ILE A 121 -12.65 0.69 -5.91
CA ILE A 121 -11.51 1.24 -5.15
C ILE A 121 -11.38 2.75 -5.39
N TYR A 122 -11.49 3.20 -6.63
CA TYR A 122 -11.44 4.63 -6.95
C TYR A 122 -12.57 5.39 -6.26
N LEU A 123 -13.82 4.94 -6.39
CA LEU A 123 -14.97 5.63 -5.80
C LEU A 123 -14.87 5.72 -4.28
N GLU A 124 -14.48 4.62 -3.62
CA GLU A 124 -14.32 4.58 -2.17
C GLU A 124 -13.12 5.43 -1.70
N ALA A 125 -12.04 5.50 -2.47
CA ALA A 125 -10.92 6.41 -2.22
C ALA A 125 -11.36 7.88 -2.24
N GLN A 126 -12.17 8.27 -3.24
CA GLN A 126 -12.72 9.62 -3.37
C GLN A 126 -13.70 9.94 -2.22
N GLU A 127 -14.61 9.02 -1.89
CA GLU A 127 -15.59 9.18 -0.80
C GLU A 127 -14.89 9.33 0.57
N HIS A 128 -13.84 8.54 0.81
CA HIS A 128 -13.18 8.48 2.10
C HIS A 128 -11.93 9.37 2.22
N GLN A 129 -11.48 9.97 1.12
CA GLN A 129 -10.24 10.76 1.05
C GLN A 129 -8.99 9.99 1.50
N ILE A 130 -8.91 8.73 1.09
CA ILE A 130 -7.78 7.84 1.40
C ILE A 130 -7.10 7.41 0.11
N ASN A 131 -5.78 7.33 0.14
CA ASN A 131 -4.98 6.93 -1.01
C ASN A 131 -5.30 5.48 -1.45
N PRO A 132 -5.73 5.23 -2.71
CA PRO A 132 -6.00 3.88 -3.21
C PRO A 132 -4.80 2.92 -3.13
N GLN A 133 -3.56 3.43 -3.22
CA GLN A 133 -2.33 2.65 -3.05
C GLN A 133 -2.22 2.03 -1.65
N VAL A 134 -2.70 2.72 -0.61
CA VAL A 134 -2.73 2.21 0.78
C VAL A 134 -3.63 0.98 0.86
N LEU A 135 -4.80 1.02 0.22
CA LEU A 135 -5.70 -0.12 0.18
C LEU A 135 -5.08 -1.27 -0.62
N LEU A 136 -4.49 -1.01 -1.79
CA LEU A 136 -3.87 -2.04 -2.62
C LEU A 136 -2.75 -2.80 -1.87
N VAL A 137 -1.90 -2.07 -1.14
CA VAL A 137 -0.89 -2.69 -0.27
C VAL A 137 -1.52 -3.50 0.85
N THR A 138 -2.60 -2.99 1.45
CA THR A 138 -3.30 -3.69 2.52
C THR A 138 -3.94 -5.00 2.03
N LEU A 139 -4.59 -4.99 0.86
CA LEU A 139 -5.12 -6.18 0.19
C LEU A 139 -4.03 -7.24 0.03
N GLN A 140 -2.83 -6.85 -0.40
CA GLN A 140 -1.71 -7.78 -0.53
C GLN A 140 -1.26 -8.34 0.81
N LYS A 141 -1.08 -7.47 1.81
CA LYS A 141 -0.64 -7.88 3.15
C LYS A 141 -1.61 -8.88 3.79
N GLU A 142 -2.92 -8.67 3.64
CA GLU A 142 -3.93 -9.45 4.35
C GLU A 142 -4.31 -10.75 3.62
N SER A 143 -4.38 -10.75 2.29
CA SER A 143 -4.87 -11.91 1.53
C SER A 143 -3.99 -12.34 0.37
N SER A 144 -2.91 -11.60 0.07
CA SER A 144 -2.05 -11.80 -1.10
C SER A 144 -2.78 -11.70 -2.43
N VAL A 145 -4.00 -11.16 -2.45
CA VAL A 145 -4.88 -11.17 -3.63
C VAL A 145 -4.34 -10.35 -4.80
N ILE A 146 -3.48 -9.36 -4.55
CA ILE A 146 -2.88 -8.55 -5.61
C ILE A 146 -1.95 -9.40 -6.49
N THR A 147 -1.27 -10.40 -5.92
CA THR A 147 -0.30 -11.23 -6.65
C THR A 147 -0.75 -12.67 -6.89
N LEU A 148 -2.06 -12.94 -6.82
CA LEU A 148 -2.62 -14.27 -7.05
C LEU A 148 -3.56 -14.26 -8.24
N GLU A 149 -3.23 -15.02 -9.28
CA GLU A 149 -4.08 -15.19 -10.47
C GLU A 149 -5.41 -15.91 -10.16
N ASN A 150 -5.35 -16.88 -9.24
CA ASN A 150 -6.50 -17.66 -8.82
C ASN A 150 -6.58 -17.65 -7.29
N MET A 151 -7.78 -17.41 -6.76
CA MET A 151 -8.02 -17.51 -5.33
C MET A 151 -8.11 -18.98 -4.89
N PRO A 152 -7.32 -19.43 -3.90
CA PRO A 152 -7.51 -20.75 -3.32
C PRO A 152 -8.94 -20.88 -2.79
N ASN A 153 -9.57 -22.04 -2.97
CA ASN A 153 -10.96 -22.31 -2.55
C ASN A 153 -11.10 -22.42 -1.01
N LYS A 154 -10.76 -21.31 -0.34
CA LYS A 154 -10.84 -21.08 1.10
C LYS A 154 -11.66 -19.81 1.30
N TRP A 155 -12.18 -19.61 2.50
CA TRP A 155 -12.98 -18.45 2.91
C TRP A 155 -12.34 -17.08 2.65
N ARG A 156 -11.05 -17.04 2.31
CA ARG A 156 -10.31 -15.83 1.93
C ARG A 156 -10.95 -15.04 0.80
N HIS A 157 -11.71 -15.66 -0.11
CA HIS A 157 -12.33 -14.95 -1.24
C HIS A 157 -13.23 -13.78 -0.78
N THR A 158 -14.04 -13.99 0.26
CA THR A 158 -15.02 -12.98 0.70
C THR A 158 -14.54 -12.14 1.90
N TRP A 159 -13.35 -12.43 2.44
CA TRP A 159 -12.82 -11.79 3.64
C TRP A 159 -11.39 -11.27 3.39
N LEU A 160 -11.19 -10.61 2.24
CA LEU A 160 -9.87 -10.20 1.74
C LEU A 160 -9.09 -9.26 2.66
N LEU A 161 -9.81 -8.52 3.51
CA LEU A 161 -9.29 -7.47 4.39
C LEU A 161 -9.56 -7.77 5.87
N GLY A 162 -10.15 -8.94 6.18
CA GLY A 162 -10.39 -9.39 7.55
C GLY A 162 -11.38 -8.54 8.37
N TYR A 163 -12.07 -7.57 7.76
CA TYR A 163 -13.02 -6.74 8.50
C TYR A 163 -14.19 -7.60 8.98
N GLY A 164 -14.45 -7.64 10.29
CA GLY A 164 -15.47 -8.54 10.88
C GLY A 164 -15.01 -10.01 11.03
N TYR A 165 -13.79 -10.34 10.60
CA TYR A 165 -13.24 -11.68 10.67
C TYR A 165 -12.16 -11.76 11.76
N ASN A 166 -12.48 -12.39 12.89
CA ASN A 166 -11.54 -12.57 14.00
C ASN A 166 -11.26 -14.05 14.30
N GLU A 167 -10.40 -14.32 15.29
CA GLU A 167 -10.04 -15.69 15.68
C GLU A 167 -11.25 -16.53 16.11
N SER A 168 -12.27 -15.94 16.73
CA SER A 168 -13.49 -16.65 17.10
C SER A 168 -14.30 -17.11 15.88
N MET A 169 -14.33 -16.29 14.82
CA MET A 169 -14.89 -16.70 13.53
C MET A 169 -14.02 -17.81 12.91
N ALA A 170 -12.69 -17.67 12.93
CA ALA A 170 -11.79 -18.67 12.36
C ALA A 170 -11.86 -20.04 13.07
N ALA A 171 -11.97 -20.03 14.40
CA ALA A 171 -12.00 -21.21 15.25
C ALA A 171 -13.42 -21.78 15.48
N CYS A 172 -14.43 -21.25 14.78
CA CYS A 172 -15.82 -21.67 14.93
C CYS A 172 -16.38 -21.54 16.35
N THR A 173 -15.92 -20.56 17.14
CA THR A 173 -16.35 -20.40 18.54
C THR A 173 -17.50 -19.41 18.72
N TYR A 174 -17.94 -18.75 17.65
CA TYR A 174 -19.16 -17.95 17.67
C TYR A 174 -20.41 -18.80 17.73
N SER A 175 -21.47 -18.26 18.35
CA SER A 175 -22.82 -18.80 18.17
C SER A 175 -23.22 -18.68 16.71
N LEU A 176 -24.09 -19.57 16.23
CA LEU A 176 -24.57 -19.56 14.85
C LEU A 176 -25.13 -18.19 14.44
N ASN A 177 -25.94 -17.56 15.29
CA ASN A 177 -26.53 -16.25 15.01
C ASN A 177 -25.46 -15.16 14.90
N LYS A 178 -24.43 -15.21 15.75
CA LYS A 178 -23.32 -14.25 15.66
C LYS A 178 -22.49 -14.47 14.40
N ALA A 179 -22.22 -15.73 14.02
CA ALA A 179 -21.52 -16.04 12.79
C ALA A 179 -22.28 -15.55 11.54
N LYS A 180 -23.61 -15.73 11.50
CA LYS A 180 -24.47 -15.19 10.43
C LYS A 180 -24.45 -13.67 10.37
N SER A 181 -24.66 -13.00 11.50
CA SER A 181 -24.60 -11.53 11.56
C SER A 181 -23.25 -10.98 11.11
N GLN A 182 -22.15 -11.66 11.42
CA GLN A 182 -20.84 -11.23 10.91
C GLN A 182 -20.72 -11.45 9.39
N ALA A 183 -21.30 -12.53 8.83
CA ALA A 183 -21.25 -12.78 7.38
C ALA A 183 -21.84 -11.64 6.52
N GLU A 184 -22.71 -10.80 7.08
CA GLU A 184 -23.20 -9.57 6.44
C GLU A 184 -22.07 -8.57 6.11
N LEU A 185 -20.93 -8.65 6.80
CA LEU A 185 -19.73 -7.83 6.57
C LEU A 185 -18.78 -8.43 5.54
N GLY A 186 -18.99 -9.69 5.16
CA GLY A 186 -18.21 -10.37 4.13
C GLY A 186 -18.55 -9.88 2.72
N GLY A 187 -17.83 -10.40 1.74
CA GLY A 187 -17.95 -10.08 0.33
C GLY A 187 -16.93 -9.03 -0.12
N VAL A 188 -16.43 -9.18 -1.35
CA VAL A 188 -15.31 -8.36 -1.87
C VAL A 188 -15.63 -6.87 -1.78
N GLY A 189 -16.83 -6.48 -2.20
CA GLY A 189 -17.27 -5.08 -2.18
C GLY A 189 -17.34 -4.49 -0.77
N ASN A 190 -17.97 -5.21 0.17
CA ASN A 190 -18.10 -4.76 1.55
C ASN A 190 -16.73 -4.66 2.25
N GLN A 191 -15.84 -5.62 2.03
CA GLN A 191 -14.50 -5.59 2.61
C GLN A 191 -13.72 -4.35 2.17
N ILE A 192 -13.82 -3.95 0.90
CA ILE A 192 -13.19 -2.73 0.36
C ILE A 192 -13.81 -1.48 0.98
N THR A 193 -15.15 -1.35 0.94
CA THR A 193 -15.88 -0.20 1.52
C THR A 193 -15.56 -0.03 3.02
N TYR A 194 -15.66 -1.10 3.81
CA TYR A 194 -15.40 -1.03 5.25
C TYR A 194 -13.94 -0.75 5.60
N ALA A 195 -12.98 -1.19 4.80
CA ALA A 195 -11.58 -0.86 5.02
C ALA A 195 -11.31 0.63 4.80
N PHE A 196 -11.83 1.22 3.72
CA PHE A 196 -11.72 2.66 3.47
C PHE A 196 -12.39 3.48 4.58
N TRP A 197 -13.63 3.11 4.95
CA TRP A 197 -14.32 3.71 6.08
C TRP A 197 -13.48 3.64 7.36
N GLN A 198 -12.94 2.46 7.69
CA GLN A 198 -12.14 2.27 8.88
C GLN A 198 -10.86 3.13 8.84
N PHE A 199 -10.16 3.19 7.71
CA PHE A 199 -8.99 4.03 7.55
C PHE A 199 -9.31 5.51 7.79
N GLN A 200 -10.36 6.02 7.16
CA GLN A 200 -10.79 7.41 7.36
C GLN A 200 -11.15 7.69 8.83
N GLN A 201 -11.97 6.84 9.44
CA GLN A 201 -12.40 7.03 10.82
C GLN A 201 -11.22 7.00 11.81
N ASN A 202 -10.28 6.08 11.59
CA ASN A 202 -9.09 5.97 12.42
C ASN A 202 -8.16 7.17 12.25
N PHE A 203 -7.93 7.58 10.99
CA PHE A 203 -7.08 8.70 10.63
C PHE A 203 -7.60 10.03 11.20
N ILE A 204 -8.88 10.36 10.97
CA ILE A 204 -9.48 11.61 11.48
C ILE A 204 -9.36 11.71 13.00
N LYS A 205 -9.58 10.59 13.71
CA LYS A 205 -9.50 10.50 15.17
C LYS A 205 -8.07 10.35 15.71
N GLY A 206 -7.09 10.14 14.83
CA GLY A 206 -5.70 9.82 15.16
C GLY A 206 -5.57 8.65 16.12
N ILE A 207 -6.39 7.59 15.95
CA ILE A 207 -6.41 6.44 16.87
C ILE A 207 -5.48 5.33 16.41
N GLY A 208 -4.72 4.82 17.38
CA GLY A 208 -3.87 3.64 17.29
C GLY A 208 -4.49 2.41 17.95
N PRO A 209 -3.74 1.31 18.04
CA PRO A 209 -4.22 0.05 18.60
C PRO A 209 -4.67 0.17 20.05
N GLN A 210 -5.51 -0.75 20.48
CA GLN A 210 -5.89 -0.87 21.88
C GLN A 210 -4.81 -1.67 22.62
N ILE A 211 -4.16 -1.04 23.60
CA ILE A 211 -3.13 -1.63 24.44
C ILE A 211 -3.67 -1.68 25.86
N ASN A 212 -3.77 -2.88 26.45
CA ASN A 212 -4.30 -3.09 27.81
C ASN A 212 -5.67 -2.42 28.06
N GLY A 213 -6.57 -2.51 27.08
CA GLY A 213 -7.91 -1.92 27.16
C GLY A 213 -7.99 -0.42 26.83
N ILE A 214 -6.85 0.26 26.65
CA ILE A 214 -6.80 1.70 26.34
C ILE A 214 -6.49 1.90 24.87
N THR A 215 -7.28 2.74 24.19
CA THR A 215 -7.00 3.08 22.78
C THR A 215 -5.90 4.13 22.73
N SER A 216 -4.77 3.77 22.12
CA SER A 216 -3.66 4.72 21.87
C SER A 216 -4.02 5.77 20.82
N LYS A 217 -3.23 6.84 20.78
CA LYS A 217 -3.36 7.98 19.88
C LYS A 217 -2.01 8.31 19.23
N VAL A 218 -2.06 9.07 18.13
CA VAL A 218 -0.88 9.76 17.60
C VAL A 218 -0.17 10.53 18.73
N GLY A 219 1.15 10.42 18.78
CA GLY A 219 1.99 10.96 19.87
C GLY A 219 2.23 9.99 21.04
N ASP A 220 1.51 8.87 21.12
CA ASP A 220 1.78 7.85 22.14
C ASP A 220 2.98 6.97 21.79
N LYS A 221 3.61 6.44 22.84
CA LYS A 221 4.53 5.30 22.75
C LYS A 221 3.79 4.03 23.15
N ILE A 222 3.83 3.03 22.29
CA ILE A 222 3.18 1.72 22.51
C ILE A 222 4.22 0.62 22.48
N ILE A 223 4.02 -0.43 23.29
CA ILE A 223 4.87 -1.63 23.27
C ILE A 223 4.11 -2.72 22.51
N LEU A 224 4.69 -3.21 21.42
CA LEU A 224 4.12 -4.26 20.59
C LEU A 224 4.94 -5.55 20.70
N SER A 225 4.25 -6.64 21.04
CA SER A 225 4.82 -7.98 20.98
C SER A 225 4.99 -8.43 19.53
N ASN A 226 6.08 -9.15 19.25
CA ASN A 226 6.39 -9.66 17.92
C ASN A 226 6.62 -11.17 17.97
N THR A 227 6.11 -11.91 16.99
CA THR A 227 6.35 -13.35 16.89
C THR A 227 7.86 -13.63 16.75
N ASN A 228 8.41 -14.45 17.66
CA ASN A 228 9.82 -14.85 17.68
C ASN A 228 10.82 -13.67 17.75
N LYS A 229 10.41 -12.53 18.31
CA LYS A 229 11.25 -11.35 18.48
C LYS A 229 10.89 -10.63 19.78
N GLU A 230 11.85 -9.89 20.32
CA GLU A 230 11.60 -9.05 21.49
C GLU A 230 10.49 -8.01 21.23
N PRO A 231 9.72 -7.64 22.26
CA PRO A 231 8.80 -6.52 22.18
C PRO A 231 9.49 -5.24 21.71
N LEU A 232 8.80 -4.45 20.89
CA LEU A 232 9.33 -3.19 20.37
C LEU A 232 8.48 -2.03 20.85
N GLU A 233 9.13 -0.99 21.40
CA GLU A 233 8.49 0.31 21.61
C GLU A 233 8.38 1.03 20.26
N VAL A 234 7.17 1.49 19.95
CA VAL A 234 6.85 2.27 18.75
C VAL A 234 6.26 3.59 19.17
N PHE A 235 6.82 4.68 18.66
CA PHE A 235 6.25 6.02 18.76
C PHE A 235 5.33 6.27 17.56
N LEU A 236 4.04 6.54 17.80
CA LEU A 236 3.07 6.81 16.75
C LEU A 236 3.25 8.25 16.23
N SER A 237 4.21 8.47 15.33
CA SER A 237 4.66 9.81 14.94
C SER A 237 3.63 10.65 14.18
N ASN A 238 2.69 10.01 13.49
CA ASN A 238 1.63 10.67 12.71
C ASN A 238 0.32 9.86 12.71
N LYS A 239 -0.75 10.43 12.16
CA LYS A 239 -2.08 9.81 12.17
C LYS A 239 -2.13 8.58 11.27
N ALA A 240 -1.44 8.59 10.14
CA ALA A 240 -1.36 7.46 9.22
C ALA A 240 -0.71 6.24 9.90
N THR A 241 0.39 6.45 10.61
CA THR A 241 1.09 5.41 11.37
C THR A 241 0.21 4.87 12.48
N ALA A 242 -0.44 5.73 13.26
CA ALA A 242 -1.43 5.29 14.27
C ALA A 242 -2.54 4.44 13.62
N CYS A 243 -3.09 4.89 12.50
CA CYS A 243 -4.14 4.21 11.76
C CYS A 243 -3.71 2.82 11.24
N LEU A 244 -2.50 2.69 10.69
CA LEU A 244 -1.97 1.41 10.22
C LEU A 244 -1.71 0.42 11.36
N TYR A 245 -1.19 0.89 12.50
CA TYR A 245 -1.07 0.07 13.70
C TYR A 245 -2.44 -0.29 14.32
N ARG A 246 -3.45 0.56 14.18
CA ARG A 246 -4.83 0.23 14.56
C ARG A 246 -5.37 -0.92 13.72
N TYR A 247 -5.06 -0.93 12.43
CA TYR A 247 -5.49 -1.97 11.50
C TYR A 247 -4.76 -3.31 11.78
N THR A 248 -3.44 -3.26 11.98
CA THR A 248 -2.64 -4.44 12.32
C THR A 248 -1.57 -4.07 13.34
N PRO A 249 -1.71 -4.46 14.62
CA PRO A 249 -0.76 -4.11 15.69
C PRO A 249 0.49 -4.99 15.69
N HIS A 250 1.12 -5.18 14.52
CA HIS A 250 2.33 -5.98 14.35
C HIS A 250 3.38 -5.21 13.56
N VAL A 251 4.61 -5.17 14.07
CA VAL A 251 5.71 -4.47 13.40
C VAL A 251 6.16 -5.26 12.17
N TYR A 252 6.64 -6.49 12.35
CA TYR A 252 7.31 -7.22 11.25
C TYR A 252 6.34 -7.98 10.33
N ASN A 253 5.40 -8.74 10.90
CA ASN A 253 4.46 -9.52 10.09
C ASN A 253 3.29 -8.69 9.53
N GLY A 254 3.26 -7.38 9.81
CA GLY A 254 2.24 -6.46 9.34
C GLY A 254 2.85 -5.22 8.70
N ASN A 255 3.25 -4.25 9.51
CA ASN A 255 3.63 -2.92 9.02
C ASN A 255 4.94 -2.86 8.22
N TYR A 256 5.89 -3.76 8.48
CA TYR A 256 7.07 -3.93 7.63
C TYR A 256 6.68 -4.45 6.24
N ASN A 257 5.72 -5.38 6.14
CA ASN A 257 5.22 -5.83 4.85
C ASN A 257 4.49 -4.71 4.11
N PHE A 258 3.68 -3.90 4.82
CA PHE A 258 3.07 -2.70 4.24
C PHE A 258 4.14 -1.77 3.66
N TRP A 259 5.11 -1.36 4.47
CA TRP A 259 6.21 -0.48 4.04
C TRP A 259 6.95 -1.08 2.84
N LYS A 260 7.33 -2.36 2.91
CA LYS A 260 8.08 -3.04 1.85
C LYS A 260 7.32 -3.04 0.52
N PHE A 261 6.04 -3.39 0.52
CA PHE A 261 5.22 -3.39 -0.70
C PHE A 261 4.99 -1.98 -1.23
N TYR A 262 4.65 -1.02 -0.37
CA TYR A 262 4.45 0.38 -0.76
C TYR A 262 5.69 0.96 -1.43
N GLN A 263 6.87 0.77 -0.82
CA GLN A 263 8.15 1.22 -1.38
C GLN A 263 8.46 0.58 -2.74
N ASN A 264 8.24 -0.74 -2.85
CA ASN A 264 8.54 -1.46 -4.09
C ASN A 264 7.59 -1.10 -5.23
N TRP A 265 6.32 -0.83 -4.95
CA TRP A 265 5.32 -0.59 -6.00
C TRP A 265 5.20 0.87 -6.40
N PHE A 266 5.24 1.81 -5.45
CA PHE A 266 4.83 3.19 -5.70
C PHE A 266 5.97 4.21 -5.51
N VAL A 267 7.06 3.85 -4.82
CA VAL A 267 8.20 4.76 -4.58
C VAL A 267 9.41 4.45 -5.47
N LYS A 268 9.76 3.17 -5.66
CA LYS A 268 10.89 2.81 -6.54
C LYS A 268 10.57 2.98 -8.01
N ASN A 269 9.35 2.61 -8.42
CA ASN A 269 8.96 2.66 -9.83
C ASN A 269 8.72 4.09 -10.33
N SER A 270 8.34 5.02 -9.45
CA SER A 270 8.20 6.45 -9.78
C SER A 270 9.53 7.17 -10.03
N LYS A 271 10.67 6.61 -9.58
CA LYS A 271 12.01 7.18 -9.81
C LYS A 271 12.64 6.77 -11.13
N ILE A 272 12.14 5.72 -11.78
CA ILE A 272 12.73 5.20 -13.04
C ILE A 272 12.26 6.03 -14.24
N GLU A 273 11.07 6.63 -14.19
CA GLU A 273 10.55 7.46 -15.29
C GLU A 273 11.19 8.86 -15.39
N THR A 274 11.91 9.34 -14.37
CA THR A 274 12.43 10.72 -14.34
C THR A 274 13.87 10.89 -14.87
N ILE A 275 14.49 9.85 -15.44
CA ILE A 275 15.83 9.94 -16.05
C ILE A 275 15.77 9.50 -17.51
N SER A 276 14.95 10.17 -18.31
CA SER A 276 15.20 10.29 -19.75
C SER A 276 15.86 11.65 -19.99
N VAL A 277 17.19 11.67 -20.07
CA VAL A 277 17.91 12.82 -20.61
C VAL A 277 17.61 12.83 -22.11
N ASP A 278 16.54 13.52 -22.49
CA ASP A 278 16.26 13.78 -23.88
C ASP A 278 17.43 14.58 -24.46
N LYS A 279 18.05 13.95 -25.48
CA LYS A 279 19.05 14.47 -26.40
C LYS A 279 19.35 15.97 -26.23
N ILE A 280 20.54 16.25 -25.72
CA ILE A 280 21.17 17.55 -25.90
C ILE A 280 21.58 17.61 -27.38
N ASN A 281 20.78 18.31 -28.20
CA ASN A 281 21.16 18.71 -29.56
C ASN A 281 22.15 19.88 -29.50
#